data_AF-A0A0F7K5V4-F1
#
_entry.id   AF-A0A0F7K5V4-F1
#
_cell.length_a   1.000
_cell.length_b   1.000
_cell.length_c   1.000
_cell.angle_alpha   90.00
_cell.angle_beta   90.00
_cell.angle_gamma   90.00
#
_symmetry.space_group_name_H-M   'P 1'
#
loop_
_entity.id
_entity.type
_entity.pdbx_description
1 polymer ?
#
loop_
_entity_poly.entity_id
_entity_poly.type
_entity_poly.pdbx_seq_one_letter_code
_entity_poly.pdbx_strand_id
1 'polypeptide(L)'
;MVAEGRSIAMSRTKGNCLACHLIEDGESPGNIGPPLLAMKARYPDKAKLRAQIWDPTSVNAESAMVPFGRMRVLTEDEIDKVVEYIWTL
;
A
#
# COMPACT_ATOMS: atom_id res chain seq x y z
N MET A 1 0.48 12.96 8.44
CA MET A 1 0.44 12.37 7.08
C MET A 1 1.32 11.12 6.95
N VAL A 2 2.64 11.21 6.74
CA VAL A 2 3.52 10.03 6.51
C VAL A 2 3.57 9.06 7.70
N ALA A 3 3.72 9.57 8.94
CA ALA A 3 3.75 8.71 10.12
C ALA A 3 2.42 7.96 10.36
N GLU A 4 1.28 8.63 10.15
CA GLU A 4 -0.04 8.01 10.18
C GLU A 4 -0.18 6.97 9.07
N GLY A 5 0.26 7.29 7.85
CA GLY A 5 0.29 6.37 6.72
C GLY A 5 1.07 5.11 7.02
N ARG A 6 2.25 5.23 7.64
CA ARG A 6 3.04 4.10 8.15
C ARG A 6 2.24 3.29 9.16
N SER A 7 1.62 3.94 10.15
CA SER A 7 0.82 3.24 11.16
C SER A 7 -0.35 2.47 10.55
N ILE A 8 -1.01 3.02 9.53
CA ILE A 8 -2.12 2.35 8.83
C ILE A 8 -1.59 1.18 8.01
N ALA A 9 -0.51 1.39 7.25
CA ALA A 9 0.12 0.37 6.42
C ALA A 9 0.64 -0.83 7.25
N MET A 10 1.17 -0.57 8.45
CA MET A 10 1.66 -1.63 9.36
C MET A 10 0.56 -2.26 10.23
N SER A 11 -0.63 -1.68 10.29
CA SER A 11 -1.70 -2.17 11.17
C SER A 11 -2.34 -3.44 10.63
N ARG A 12 -2.37 -4.50 11.46
CA ARG A 12 -3.01 -5.79 11.15
C ARG A 12 -4.51 -5.70 10.91
N THR A 13 -5.18 -4.69 11.46
CA THR A 13 -6.63 -4.49 11.32
C THR A 13 -6.99 -3.46 10.25
N LYS A 14 -5.99 -2.86 9.60
CA LYS A 14 -6.17 -1.89 8.52
C LYS A 14 -5.41 -2.32 7.26
N GLY A 15 -4.30 -1.64 6.94
CA GLY A 15 -3.58 -1.86 5.69
C GLY A 15 -2.86 -3.21 5.64
N ASN A 16 -2.31 -3.66 6.76
CA ASN A 16 -1.58 -4.93 6.92
C ASN A 16 -0.59 -5.24 5.77
N CYS A 17 0.03 -4.20 5.22
CA CYS A 17 0.81 -4.29 3.98
C CYS A 17 2.04 -5.20 4.15
N LEU A 18 2.62 -5.18 5.35
CA LEU A 18 3.78 -6.00 5.72
C LEU A 18 3.51 -7.51 5.62
N ALA A 19 2.25 -7.94 5.75
CA ALA A 19 1.89 -9.36 5.65
C ALA A 19 2.15 -9.94 4.25
N CYS A 20 2.15 -9.08 3.21
CA CYS A 20 2.41 -9.49 1.84
C CYS A 20 3.71 -8.92 1.28
N HIS A 21 4.15 -7.76 1.75
CA HIS A 21 5.27 -7.03 1.17
C HIS A 21 6.44 -6.90 2.14
N LEU A 22 7.66 -6.97 1.59
CA LEU A 22 8.84 -6.44 2.26
C LEU A 22 8.76 -4.92 2.32
N ILE A 23 8.84 -4.39 3.54
CA ILE A 23 8.90 -2.96 3.84
C ILE A 23 10.07 -2.77 4.79
N GLU A 24 10.90 -1.75 4.53
CA GLU A 24 12.07 -1.45 5.36
C GLU A 24 11.68 -1.33 6.85
N ASP A 25 12.53 -1.87 7.72
CA ASP A 25 12.33 -1.95 9.18
C ASP A 25 11.08 -2.72 9.65
N GLY A 26 10.43 -3.48 8.76
CA GLY A 26 9.34 -4.38 9.11
C GLY A 26 9.84 -5.69 9.71
N GLU A 27 9.30 -6.08 10.88
CA GLU A 27 9.60 -7.39 11.46
C GLU A 27 8.81 -8.50 10.76
N SER A 28 9.49 -9.56 10.34
CA SER A 28 8.88 -10.73 9.67
C SER A 28 8.01 -10.39 8.45
N PRO A 29 8.57 -9.72 7.42
CA PRO A 29 7.83 -9.35 6.21
C PRO A 29 7.38 -10.56 5.39
N GLY A 30 6.24 -10.43 4.72
CA GLY A 30 5.81 -11.35 3.69
C GLY A 30 6.53 -11.15 2.34
N ASN A 31 6.33 -12.10 1.43
CA ASN A 31 6.94 -12.11 0.09
C ASN A 31 5.95 -12.46 -1.03
N ILE A 32 4.64 -12.31 -0.76
CA ILE A 32 3.58 -12.56 -1.75
C ILE A 32 3.55 -11.44 -2.79
N GLY A 33 3.64 -10.20 -2.32
CA GLY A 33 3.76 -9.01 -3.16
C GLY A 33 5.21 -8.60 -3.38
N PRO A 34 5.50 -7.74 -4.38
CA PRO A 34 6.83 -7.22 -4.60
C PRO A 34 7.31 -6.39 -3.40
N PRO A 35 8.62 -6.29 -3.13
CA PRO A 35 9.12 -5.42 -2.08
C PRO A 35 8.74 -3.95 -2.37
N LEU A 36 8.47 -3.16 -1.33
CA LEU A 36 8.15 -1.73 -1.44
C LEU A 36 9.41 -0.92 -1.20
N LEU A 37 10.21 -0.79 -2.27
CA LEU A 37 11.45 -0.02 -2.31
C LEU A 37 11.49 0.82 -3.59
N ALA A 38 12.18 1.95 -3.52
CA ALA A 38 12.35 2.91 -4.61
C ALA A 38 11.01 3.28 -5.27
N MET A 39 9.98 3.49 -4.46
CA MET A 39 8.60 3.66 -4.91
C MET A 39 8.41 4.92 -5.74
N LYS A 40 9.20 5.98 -5.54
CA LYS A 40 9.19 7.16 -6.42
C LYS A 40 9.65 6.83 -7.85
N ALA A 41 10.63 5.94 -7.99
CA ALA A 41 11.10 5.53 -9.31
C ALA A 41 10.10 4.58 -9.99
N ARG A 42 9.42 3.72 -9.22
CA ARG A 42 8.39 2.80 -9.72
C ARG A 42 7.07 3.49 -10.04
N TYR A 43 6.72 4.51 -9.27
CA TYR A 43 5.52 5.33 -9.41
C TYR A 43 5.90 6.81 -9.45
N PRO A 44 6.45 7.30 -10.58
CA PRO A 44 6.74 8.73 -10.75
C PRO A 44 5.45 9.57 -10.71
N ASP A 45 4.31 8.96 -11.04
CA ASP A 45 2.98 9.51 -10.87
C ASP A 45 2.31 8.90 -9.64
N LYS A 46 2.13 9.71 -8.59
CA LYS A 46 1.52 9.31 -7.33
C LYS A 46 0.05 8.89 -7.50
N ALA A 47 -0.67 9.43 -8.48
CA ALA A 47 -2.06 9.04 -8.75
C ALA A 47 -2.15 7.57 -9.19
N LYS A 48 -1.14 7.05 -9.90
CA LYS A 48 -1.07 5.63 -10.25
C LYS A 48 -0.82 4.74 -9.04
N LEU A 49 0.03 5.17 -8.10
CA LEU A 49 0.21 4.45 -6.84
C LEU A 49 -1.08 4.43 -6.02
N ARG A 50 -1.78 5.56 -5.96
CA ARG A 50 -3.10 5.65 -5.32
C ARG A 50 -4.10 4.70 -5.97
N ALA A 51 -4.19 4.66 -7.30
CA ALA A 51 -5.08 3.75 -8.01
C ALA A 51 -4.74 2.28 -7.73
N GLN A 52 -3.44 1.92 -7.70
CA GLN A 52 -2.99 0.58 -7.34
C GLN A 52 -3.42 0.19 -5.91
N ILE A 53 -3.30 1.09 -4.94
CA ILE A 53 -3.71 0.82 -3.55
C ILE A 53 -5.24 0.79 -3.42
N TRP A 54 -5.94 1.65 -4.15
CA TRP A 54 -7.40 1.77 -4.08
C TRP A 54 -8.09 0.55 -4.71
N ASP A 55 -7.67 0.14 -5.90
CA ASP A 55 -8.13 -1.08 -6.56
C ASP A 55 -7.10 -1.65 -7.56
N PRO A 56 -6.26 -2.61 -7.14
CA PRO A 56 -5.28 -3.25 -8.02
C PRO A 56 -5.93 -4.16 -9.08
N THR A 57 -7.20 -4.54 -8.91
CA THR A 57 -7.92 -5.39 -9.86
C THR A 57 -8.28 -4.69 -11.16
N SER A 58 -8.23 -3.35 -11.18
CA SER A 58 -8.38 -2.54 -12.38
C SER A 58 -7.23 -2.75 -13.39
N VAL A 59 -6.05 -3.13 -12.92
CA VAL A 59 -4.86 -3.41 -13.75
C VAL A 59 -4.64 -4.93 -13.90
N ASN A 60 -4.87 -5.70 -12.83
CA ASN A 60 -4.76 -7.15 -12.84
C ASN A 60 -5.95 -7.78 -12.12
N ALA A 61 -6.93 -8.30 -12.86
CA ALA A 61 -8.15 -8.90 -12.31
C ALA A 61 -7.87 -10.03 -11.30
N GLU A 62 -6.74 -10.73 -11.42
CA GLU A 62 -6.32 -11.84 -10.55
C GLU A 62 -5.41 -11.37 -9.39
N SER A 63 -5.36 -10.06 -9.11
CA SER A 63 -4.54 -9.52 -8.03
C SER A 63 -5.00 -10.06 -6.68
N ALA A 64 -4.06 -10.67 -5.94
CA ALA A 64 -4.25 -11.04 -4.53
C ALA A 64 -4.20 -9.84 -3.58
N MET A 65 -3.70 -8.68 -4.03
CA MET A 65 -3.71 -7.45 -3.24
C MET A 65 -5.15 -6.96 -3.03
N VAL A 66 -5.48 -6.63 -1.78
CA VAL A 66 -6.82 -6.20 -1.38
C VAL A 66 -7.17 -4.87 -2.07
N PRO A 67 -8.35 -4.73 -2.69
CA PRO A 67 -8.81 -3.46 -3.25
C PRO A 67 -9.36 -2.57 -2.12
N PHE A 68 -8.46 -1.91 -1.39
CA PHE A 68 -8.75 -1.24 -0.12
C PHE A 68 -9.85 -0.18 -0.21
N GLY A 69 -9.94 0.55 -1.33
CA GLY A 69 -10.97 1.55 -1.57
C GLY A 69 -12.29 0.92 -1.98
N ARG A 70 -12.27 0.04 -3.00
CA ARG A 70 -13.50 -0.61 -3.51
C ARG A 70 -14.21 -1.45 -2.45
N MET A 71 -13.47 -2.16 -1.61
CA MET A 71 -14.01 -2.93 -0.48
C MET A 71 -14.19 -2.10 0.79
N ARG A 72 -13.85 -0.81 0.77
CA ARG A 72 -13.98 0.13 1.91
C ARG A 72 -13.25 -0.35 3.17
N VAL A 73 -12.13 -1.03 2.98
CA VAL A 73 -11.25 -1.45 4.08
C VAL A 73 -10.56 -0.23 4.70
N LEU A 74 -10.22 0.76 3.86
CA LEU A 74 -9.70 2.05 4.26
C LEU A 74 -10.62 3.16 3.74
N THR A 75 -10.69 4.27 4.47
CA THR A 75 -11.30 5.51 4.00
C THR A 75 -10.39 6.20 2.97
N GLU A 76 -10.95 7.13 2.19
CA GLU A 76 -10.16 7.88 1.19
C GLU A 76 -8.98 8.65 1.82
N ASP A 77 -9.18 9.26 2.99
CA ASP A 77 -8.10 9.95 3.74
C ASP A 77 -7.01 8.98 4.22
N GLU A 78 -7.38 7.78 4.67
CA GLU A 78 -6.42 6.76 5.06
C GLU A 78 -5.63 6.23 3.86
N ILE A 79 -6.29 6.04 2.71
CA ILE A 79 -5.62 5.66 1.46
C ILE A 79 -4.61 6.73 1.07
N ASP A 80 -4.99 8.01 1.12
CA ASP A 80 -4.09 9.12 0.79
C ASP A 80 -2.87 9.15 1.72
N LYS A 81 -3.07 8.93 3.03
CA LYS A 81 -1.97 8.83 4.00
C LYS A 81 -1.06 7.63 3.72
N VAL A 82 -1.62 6.46 3.41
CA VAL A 82 -0.84 5.27 3.05
C VAL A 82 -0.03 5.53 1.78
N VAL A 83 -0.63 6.17 0.77
CA VAL A 83 0.06 6.56 -0.47
C VAL A 83 1.23 7.49 -0.16
N GLU A 84 1.05 8.51 0.67
CA GLU A 84 2.14 9.40 1.07
C GLU A 84 3.29 8.63 1.74
N TYR A 85 3.00 7.65 2.60
CA TYR A 85 4.03 6.82 3.20
C TYR A 85 4.71 5.90 2.20
N ILE A 86 3.96 5.09 1.46
CA ILE A 86 4.52 4.12 0.52
C ILE A 86 5.35 4.83 -0.56
N TRP A 87 4.96 6.02 -0.99
CA TRP A 87 5.71 6.79 -1.97
C TRP A 87 7.04 7.35 -1.43
N THR A 88 7.26 7.37 -0.11
CA THR A 88 8.56 7.74 0.47
C THR A 88 9.59 6.62 0.48
N LEU A 89 9.14 5.36 0.33
CA LEU A 89 9.97 4.16 0.28
C LEU A 89 10.72 4.02 -1.06
#